data_AF-A0A976IJE7-F1
#
_entry.id   AF-A0A976IJE7-F1
#
_cell.length_a   1.000
_cell.length_b   1.000
_cell.length_c   1.000
_cell.angle_alpha   90.00
_cell.angle_beta   90.00
_cell.angle_gamma   90.00
#
_symmetry.space_group_name_H-M   'P 1'
#
loop_
_entity.id
_entity.type
_entity.pdbx_description
1 polymer ?
#
loop_
_entity_poly.entity_id
_entity_poly.type
_entity_poly.pdbx_seq_one_letter_code
_entity_poly.pdbx_strand_id
1 'polypeptide(L)'
;MTRRAKERRVERVHAKLEQHEQRIQRINRLNSRPVWSKLLEDLDRPFTNKISSNVHVSSTESPKHKPLIVDELQWKSSQVPIAASGGFQLPIKLDAEKGELHYTFSTRNYDVNFGVQMICADGSLIELLSSQRYESQKQLVEGQLSLTGPGMALLLWDNSFSWLNTKQLAYHVELKQEALSLSEAEKTQLASQARLERERKLEQTEAVYDGLETQLQTENQTINFLHYQIKELQLQLKQHEEERELINEKRLVVEDQIEELCWELRALSWRCLDQTSLYRIFDFLSKEDLLACVLCCHNLGRCQAKSGTITDVRFKARELKLLNGPLLLKIAILLQVMLSSHSRQSHRVNGERLEIAQEILMNLREM
;
A
#
# COMPACT_ATOMS: atom_id res chain seq x y z
N MET A 1 -7.95 -24.27 11.96
CA MET A 1 -7.77 -23.24 10.91
C MET A 1 -6.84 -23.80 9.83
N THR A 2 -7.23 -23.75 8.56
CA THR A 2 -6.36 -24.20 7.45
C THR A 2 -5.25 -23.18 7.17
N ARG A 3 -4.10 -23.62 6.65
CA ARG A 3 -2.98 -22.75 6.25
C ARG A 3 -3.44 -21.58 5.37
N ARG A 4 -4.32 -21.87 4.41
CA ARG A 4 -4.98 -20.91 3.51
C ARG A 4 -5.80 -19.84 4.24
N ALA A 5 -6.47 -20.20 5.33
CA ALA A 5 -7.24 -19.25 6.13
C ALA A 5 -6.34 -18.30 6.94
N LYS A 6 -5.17 -18.79 7.38
CA LYS A 6 -4.15 -17.97 8.06
C LYS A 6 -3.49 -16.99 7.08
N GLU A 7 -3.13 -17.44 5.88
CA GLU A 7 -2.57 -16.60 4.80
C GLU A 7 -3.54 -15.46 4.43
N ARG A 8 -4.81 -15.75 4.13
CA ARG A 8 -5.84 -14.72 3.85
C ARG A 8 -6.08 -13.75 5.01
N ARG A 9 -5.83 -14.17 6.25
CA ARG A 9 -5.95 -13.28 7.42
C ARG A 9 -4.76 -12.32 7.46
N VAL A 10 -3.55 -12.81 7.19
CA VAL A 10 -2.33 -11.99 7.13
C VAL A 10 -2.43 -10.98 5.99
N GLU A 11 -2.85 -11.39 4.79
CA GLU A 11 -3.05 -10.50 3.63
C GLU A 11 -4.03 -9.37 3.94
N ARG A 12 -5.18 -9.67 4.57
CA ARG A 12 -6.15 -8.64 4.97
C ARG A 12 -5.61 -7.67 6.03
N VAL A 13 -4.72 -8.14 6.90
CA VAL A 13 -4.08 -7.27 7.89
C VAL A 13 -3.04 -6.37 7.21
N HIS A 14 -2.24 -6.91 6.29
CA HIS A 14 -1.25 -6.15 5.52
C HIS A 14 -1.92 -5.07 4.65
N ALA A 15 -2.95 -5.44 3.90
CA ALA A 15 -3.71 -4.51 3.06
C ALA A 15 -4.32 -3.36 3.88
N LYS A 16 -4.80 -3.64 5.10
CA LYS A 16 -5.31 -2.60 6.01
C LYS A 16 -4.20 -1.68 6.53
N LEU A 17 -3.02 -2.22 6.83
CA LEU A 17 -1.86 -1.45 7.26
C LEU A 17 -1.38 -0.52 6.15
N GLU A 18 -1.23 -1.03 4.93
CA GLU A 18 -0.83 -0.24 3.75
C GLU A 18 -1.84 0.88 3.46
N GLN A 19 -3.14 0.58 3.51
CA GLN A 19 -4.18 1.60 3.33
C GLN A 19 -4.13 2.68 4.43
N HIS A 20 -3.84 2.28 5.67
CA HIS A 20 -3.70 3.22 6.77
C HIS A 20 -2.46 4.11 6.61
N GLU A 21 -1.33 3.53 6.19
CA GLU A 21 -0.10 4.27 5.92
C GLU A 21 -0.29 5.28 4.78
N GLN A 22 -0.91 4.87 3.68
CA GLN A 22 -1.25 5.78 2.56
C GLN A 22 -2.15 6.93 3.03
N ARG A 23 -3.13 6.66 3.91
CA ARG A 23 -3.98 7.69 4.48
C ARG A 23 -3.20 8.67 5.35
N ILE A 24 -2.28 8.20 6.19
CA ILE A 24 -1.41 9.05 7.00
C ILE A 24 -0.51 9.89 6.10
N GLN A 25 0.12 9.30 5.09
CA GLN A 25 0.96 10.04 4.14
C GLN A 25 0.16 11.14 3.42
N ARG A 26 -1.08 10.86 3.02
CA ARG A 26 -1.98 11.88 2.44
C ARG A 26 -2.24 13.01 3.42
N ILE A 27 -2.59 12.70 4.67
CA ILE A 27 -2.85 13.71 5.71
C ILE A 27 -1.58 14.55 5.97
N ASN A 28 -0.41 13.92 6.06
CA ASN A 28 0.86 14.61 6.26
C ASN A 28 1.17 15.57 5.10
N ARG A 29 0.92 15.16 3.85
CA ARG A 29 1.07 16.05 2.68
C ARG A 29 0.10 17.22 2.67
N LEU A 30 -1.13 17.01 3.18
CA LEU A 30 -2.10 18.09 3.33
C LEU A 30 -1.69 19.06 4.45
N ASN A 31 -1.16 18.53 5.55
CA ASN A 31 -0.67 19.32 6.69
C ASN A 31 0.64 20.04 6.38
N SER A 32 1.45 19.56 5.43
CA SER A 32 2.68 20.20 4.97
C SER A 32 2.47 21.27 3.90
N ARG A 33 1.21 21.60 3.57
CA ARG A 33 0.93 22.69 2.61
C ARG A 33 1.43 24.01 3.20
N PRO A 34 2.11 24.85 2.41
CA PRO A 34 2.51 26.17 2.89
C PRO A 34 1.27 26.94 3.33
N VAL A 35 1.35 27.56 4.52
CA VAL A 35 0.31 28.47 4.98
C VAL A 35 0.16 29.55 3.92
N TRP A 36 -1.08 29.85 3.53
CA TRP A 36 -1.39 30.80 2.44
C TRP A 36 -0.69 32.15 2.63
N SER A 37 -0.47 32.58 3.88
CA SER A 37 0.28 33.80 4.23
C SER A 37 1.71 33.79 3.69
N LYS A 38 2.42 32.65 3.77
CA LYS A 38 3.79 32.50 3.25
C LYS A 38 3.83 32.61 1.72
N LEU A 39 2.75 32.17 1.06
CA LEU A 39 2.57 32.26 -0.38
C LEU A 39 2.36 33.71 -0.85
N LEU A 40 1.68 34.52 -0.04
CA LEU A 40 1.54 35.96 -0.29
C LEU A 40 2.84 36.70 -0.01
N GLU A 41 3.52 36.37 1.09
CA GLU A 41 4.86 36.92 1.38
C GLU A 41 5.86 36.65 0.26
N ASP A 42 5.84 35.45 -0.33
CA ASP A 42 6.71 35.10 -1.46
C ASP A 42 6.35 35.86 -2.76
N LEU A 43 5.09 36.28 -2.92
CA LEU A 43 4.64 37.08 -4.08
C LEU A 43 4.90 38.58 -3.89
N ASP A 44 4.77 39.08 -2.66
CA ASP A 44 4.97 40.48 -2.30
C ASP A 44 6.44 40.83 -2.04
N ARG A 45 7.30 39.82 -1.84
CA ARG A 45 8.74 40.02 -1.71
C ARG A 45 9.26 40.64 -3.01
N PRO A 46 9.88 41.84 -2.96
CA PRO A 46 10.50 42.42 -4.15
C PRO A 46 11.53 41.43 -4.69
N PHE A 47 11.47 41.14 -6.00
CA PHE A 47 12.39 40.25 -6.67
C PHE A 47 13.82 40.80 -6.52
N THR A 48 14.52 40.44 -5.44
CA THR A 48 15.96 40.59 -5.35
C THR A 48 16.56 39.51 -6.23
N ASN A 49 16.71 39.85 -7.51
CA ASN A 49 17.56 39.21 -8.52
C ASN A 49 18.09 37.82 -8.15
N LYS A 50 17.31 36.79 -8.47
CA LYS A 50 17.86 35.50 -8.86
C LYS A 50 17.28 35.17 -10.23
N ILE A 51 17.97 35.63 -11.27
CA ILE A 51 18.41 34.85 -12.43
C ILE A 51 19.25 35.79 -13.31
N SER A 52 20.53 35.44 -13.41
CA SER A 52 21.41 35.86 -14.48
C SER A 52 20.85 35.40 -15.83
N SER A 53 20.52 36.34 -16.72
CA SER A 53 20.78 36.20 -18.16
C SER A 53 20.46 37.51 -18.89
N ASN A 54 21.53 38.18 -19.32
CA ASN A 54 21.65 39.09 -20.46
C ASN A 54 20.36 39.67 -21.06
N VAL A 55 20.09 40.95 -20.77
CA VAL A 55 19.70 41.93 -21.81
C VAL A 55 20.32 43.27 -21.45
N HIS A 56 21.16 43.74 -22.36
CA HIS A 56 21.81 45.05 -22.34
C HIS A 56 20.87 46.04 -23.03
N VAL A 57 20.33 47.02 -22.31
CA VAL A 57 19.74 48.23 -22.92
C VAL A 57 20.13 49.44 -22.08
N SER A 58 20.61 50.45 -22.79
CA SER A 58 21.35 51.63 -22.37
C SER A 58 20.52 52.68 -21.63
N SER A 59 21.20 53.36 -20.70
CA SER A 59 21.20 54.80 -20.39
C SER A 59 19.93 55.62 -20.64
N THR A 60 19.39 56.30 -19.62
CA THR A 60 19.49 57.78 -19.46
C THR A 60 18.94 58.29 -18.12
N GLU A 61 19.72 59.19 -17.51
CA GLU A 61 19.35 60.35 -16.68
C GLU A 61 18.51 60.22 -15.39
N SER A 62 19.17 60.62 -14.31
CA SER A 62 18.66 60.97 -12.99
C SER A 62 17.66 62.14 -12.98
N PRO A 63 16.77 62.16 -11.99
CA PRO A 63 16.67 63.36 -11.15
C PRO A 63 16.72 63.04 -9.65
N LYS A 64 17.38 63.93 -8.91
CA LYS A 64 17.46 63.96 -7.44
C LYS A 64 16.05 63.88 -6.83
N HIS A 65 15.66 62.70 -6.33
CA HIS A 65 14.45 62.55 -5.53
C HIS A 65 14.67 63.19 -4.15
N LYS A 66 13.95 64.28 -3.88
CA LYS A 66 13.53 64.58 -2.50
C LYS A 66 12.89 63.30 -1.95
N PRO A 67 13.24 62.83 -0.74
CA PRO A 67 12.53 61.70 -0.15
C PRO A 67 11.06 62.10 -0.03
N LEU A 68 10.24 61.43 -0.82
CA LEU A 68 8.80 61.61 -0.85
C LEU A 68 8.29 60.91 0.42
N ILE A 69 8.23 61.65 1.52
CA ILE A 69 7.53 61.25 2.74
C ILE A 69 6.03 61.24 2.37
N VAL A 70 5.40 60.06 2.33
CA VAL A 70 4.06 59.90 1.72
C VAL A 70 3.04 59.24 2.65
N ASP A 71 3.44 58.75 3.82
CA ASP A 71 2.48 58.19 4.76
C ASP A 71 2.63 58.86 6.12
N GLU A 72 1.60 59.65 6.48
CA GLU A 72 1.53 60.42 7.71
C GLU A 72 0.44 59.81 8.62
N LEU A 73 0.89 59.07 9.63
CA LEU A 73 0.05 58.42 10.61
C LEU A 73 0.00 59.28 11.88
N GLN A 74 -1.17 59.45 12.48
CA GLN A 74 -1.34 60.30 13.67
C GLN A 74 -2.09 59.60 14.81
N TRP A 75 -1.62 59.78 16.04
CA TRP A 75 -2.24 59.30 17.27
C TRP A 75 -2.43 60.45 18.24
N LYS A 76 -3.69 60.69 18.64
CA LYS A 76 -4.08 61.80 19.54
C LYS A 76 -4.89 61.27 20.70
N SER A 77 -4.62 61.76 21.90
CA SER A 77 -5.50 61.58 23.05
C SER A 77 -5.40 62.77 24.00
N SER A 78 -6.51 63.19 24.58
CA SER A 78 -6.57 64.36 25.46
C SER A 78 -6.56 64.02 26.95
N GLN A 79 -6.93 62.79 27.33
CA GLN A 79 -7.08 62.39 28.73
C GLN A 79 -6.76 60.89 28.92
N VAL A 80 -5.47 60.58 29.03
CA VAL A 80 -4.98 59.23 29.36
C VAL A 80 -4.54 59.19 30.82
N PRO A 81 -5.23 58.43 31.70
CA PRO A 81 -4.82 58.29 33.08
C PRO A 81 -3.57 57.40 33.19
N ILE A 82 -2.50 57.93 33.80
CA ILE A 82 -1.31 57.17 34.18
C ILE A 82 -1.38 56.93 35.69
N ALA A 83 -1.63 55.67 36.08
CA ALA A 83 -1.77 55.28 37.47
C ALA A 83 -0.53 55.64 38.30
N ALA A 84 -0.72 55.84 39.61
CA ALA A 84 0.39 55.94 40.54
C ALA A 84 1.24 54.67 40.50
N SER A 85 2.57 54.82 40.51
CA SER A 85 3.53 53.72 40.41
C SER A 85 3.42 52.87 39.14
N GLY A 86 2.74 53.37 38.11
CA GLY A 86 2.56 52.70 36.82
C GLY A 86 3.13 53.50 35.65
N GLY A 87 2.84 53.05 34.43
CA GLY A 87 3.24 53.73 33.21
C GLY A 87 2.25 53.51 32.07
N PHE A 88 2.35 54.32 31.03
CA PHE A 88 1.60 54.20 29.79
C PHE A 88 2.58 54.04 28.62
N GLN A 89 2.27 53.13 27.70
CA GLN A 89 3.09 52.86 26.53
C GLN A 89 2.27 52.97 25.26
N LEU A 90 2.79 53.67 24.25
CA LEU A 90 2.20 53.75 22.92
C LEU A 90 3.10 53.03 21.92
N PRO A 91 2.69 51.84 21.42
CA PRO A 91 3.43 51.13 20.38
C PRO A 91 3.08 51.68 18.99
N ILE A 92 4.10 52.04 18.23
CA ILE A 92 4.00 52.55 16.86
C ILE A 92 4.85 51.66 15.95
N LYS A 93 4.21 51.04 14.96
CA LYS A 93 4.88 50.19 13.97
C LYS A 93 5.45 51.04 12.85
N LEU A 94 6.72 50.82 12.50
CA LEU A 94 7.39 51.39 11.35
C LEU A 94 7.63 50.29 10.32
N ASP A 95 6.97 50.40 9.17
CA ASP A 95 7.06 49.43 8.08
C ASP A 95 8.14 49.80 7.03
N ALA A 96 8.53 51.07 6.98
CA ALA A 96 9.52 51.59 6.05
C ALA A 96 10.96 51.49 6.57
N GLU A 97 11.94 51.61 5.67
CA GLU A 97 13.36 51.69 6.05
C GLU A 97 13.71 52.99 6.77
N LYS A 98 12.95 54.06 6.53
CA LYS A 98 13.14 55.35 7.19
C LYS A 98 11.80 55.96 7.58
N GLY A 99 11.78 56.52 8.78
CA GLY A 99 10.64 57.26 9.27
C GLY A 99 11.07 58.41 10.17
N GLU A 100 10.14 59.31 10.42
CA GLU A 100 10.32 60.47 11.27
C GLU A 100 9.14 60.57 12.22
N LEU A 101 9.44 60.48 13.51
CA LEU A 101 8.46 60.47 14.59
C LEU A 101 8.47 61.84 15.26
N HIS A 102 7.35 62.56 15.17
CA HIS A 102 7.10 63.78 15.91
C HIS A 102 6.19 63.47 17.09
N TYR A 103 6.51 63.98 18.27
CA TYR A 103 5.66 63.82 19.45
C TYR A 103 5.48 65.15 20.16
N THR A 104 4.29 65.34 20.73
CA THR A 104 3.96 66.44 21.61
C THR A 104 3.12 65.91 22.76
N PHE A 105 3.38 66.32 24.00
CA PHE A 105 2.55 65.92 25.14
C PHE A 105 2.57 66.93 26.30
N SER A 106 1.50 66.92 27.10
CA SER A 106 1.39 67.64 28.36
C SER A 106 0.67 66.80 29.41
N THR A 107 0.89 67.13 30.68
CA THR A 107 0.17 66.51 31.81
C THR A 107 -0.69 67.56 32.51
N ARG A 108 -1.89 67.19 32.96
CA ARG A 108 -2.75 68.16 33.68
C ARG A 108 -2.14 68.61 35.00
N ASN A 109 -1.60 67.65 35.74
CA ASN A 109 -1.02 67.85 37.07
C ASN A 109 0.28 67.04 37.18
N TYR A 110 1.30 67.63 37.79
CA TYR A 110 2.61 67.02 38.07
C TYR A 110 3.42 66.63 36.83
N ASP A 111 4.71 66.43 37.04
CA ASP A 111 5.71 65.99 36.06
C ASP A 111 5.61 64.50 35.73
N VAL A 112 6.19 64.03 34.63
CA VAL A 112 6.20 62.61 34.26
C VAL A 112 7.55 62.22 33.67
N ASN A 113 7.96 60.97 33.83
CA ASN A 113 9.12 60.45 33.12
C ASN A 113 8.71 60.10 31.69
N PHE A 114 9.50 60.49 30.70
CA PHE A 114 9.24 60.17 29.29
C PHE A 114 10.51 59.67 28.62
N GLY A 115 10.38 58.63 27.81
CA GLY A 115 11.45 58.08 26.98
C GLY A 115 10.89 57.38 25.74
N VAL A 116 11.77 57.11 24.76
CA VAL A 116 11.41 56.42 23.53
C VAL A 116 12.41 55.31 23.25
N GLN A 117 11.91 54.10 23.01
CA GLN A 117 12.71 52.93 22.67
C GLN A 117 12.22 52.34 21.35
N MET A 118 13.06 51.60 20.64
CA MET A 118 12.71 50.93 19.40
C MET A 118 13.12 49.47 19.47
N ILE A 119 12.19 48.58 19.14
CA ILE A 119 12.43 47.16 18.94
C ILE A 119 12.60 46.94 17.44
N CYS A 120 13.82 46.66 17.00
CA CYS A 120 14.12 46.40 15.60
C CYS A 120 13.61 45.01 15.18
N ALA A 121 13.50 44.77 13.86
CA ALA A 121 13.06 43.47 13.32
C ALA A 121 13.97 42.28 13.70
N ASP A 122 15.22 42.54 14.07
CA ASP A 122 16.18 41.55 14.59
C ASP A 122 15.99 41.24 16.09
N GLY A 123 15.05 41.93 16.76
CA GLY A 123 14.78 41.83 18.19
C GLY A 123 15.72 42.65 19.07
N SER A 124 16.63 43.44 18.49
CA SER A 124 17.46 44.37 19.25
C SER A 124 16.64 45.55 19.78
N LEU A 125 16.98 46.01 20.98
CA LEU A 125 16.33 47.15 21.63
C LEU A 125 17.28 48.35 21.59
N ILE A 126 16.86 49.41 20.91
CA ILE A 126 17.61 50.66 20.77
C ILE A 126 16.89 51.74 21.57
N GLU A 127 17.60 52.39 22.48
CA GLU A 127 17.08 53.56 23.18
C GLU A 127 17.27 54.81 22.30
N LEU A 128 16.15 55.38 21.82
CA LEU A 128 16.16 56.56 20.96
C LEU A 128 16.15 57.85 21.76
N LEU A 129 15.45 57.84 22.90
CA LEU A 129 15.41 58.94 23.85
C LEU A 129 15.44 58.36 25.26
N SER A 130 16.47 58.74 26.03
CA SER A 130 16.61 58.30 27.42
C SER A 130 15.44 58.73 28.29
N SER A 131 14.98 57.86 29.18
CA SER A 131 13.91 58.21 30.13
C SER A 131 14.34 59.37 31.04
N GLN A 132 13.68 60.52 30.91
CA GLN A 132 13.96 61.72 31.70
C GLN A 132 12.69 62.30 32.29
N ARG A 133 12.82 63.05 33.39
CA ARG A 133 11.70 63.68 34.09
C ARG A 133 11.36 65.02 33.46
N TYR A 134 10.14 65.18 32.97
CA TYR A 134 9.67 66.40 32.32
C TYR A 134 8.58 67.09 33.15
N GLU A 135 8.71 68.41 33.34
CA GLU A 135 7.66 69.25 33.92
C GLU A 135 6.55 69.58 32.90
N SER A 136 5.98 68.55 32.28
CA SER A 136 5.00 68.65 31.19
C SER A 136 3.66 69.28 31.60
N GLN A 137 3.47 69.57 32.89
CA GLN A 137 2.35 70.34 33.43
C GLN A 137 2.54 71.85 33.35
N LYS A 138 3.78 72.32 33.21
CA LYS A 138 4.12 73.74 33.09
C LYS A 138 4.31 74.15 31.64
N GLN A 139 4.88 73.25 30.83
CA GLN A 139 5.20 73.50 29.43
C GLN A 139 4.88 72.26 28.58
N LEU A 140 4.33 72.48 27.39
CA LEU A 140 4.15 71.43 26.39
C LEU A 140 5.54 70.89 25.99
N VAL A 141 5.72 69.57 26.05
CA VAL A 141 6.95 68.91 25.61
C VAL A 141 6.76 68.51 24.15
N GLU A 142 7.73 68.86 23.30
CA GLU A 142 7.74 68.50 21.88
C GLU A 142 9.10 67.95 21.47
N GLY A 143 9.13 67.07 20.48
CA GLY A 143 10.36 66.54 19.93
C GLY A 143 10.17 65.76 18.63
N GLN A 144 11.30 65.44 18.00
CA GLN A 144 11.38 64.78 16.71
C GLN A 144 12.53 63.76 16.73
N LEU A 145 12.26 62.56 16.21
CA LEU A 145 13.22 61.46 16.17
C LEU A 145 13.23 60.84 14.77
N SER A 146 14.42 60.70 14.18
CA SER A 146 14.60 59.94 12.94
C SER A 146 14.73 58.46 13.26
N LEU A 147 13.85 57.64 12.68
CA LEU A 147 13.82 56.20 12.82
C LEU A 147 14.52 55.55 11.63
N THR A 148 15.38 54.56 11.90
CA THR A 148 16.12 53.81 10.87
C THR A 148 15.82 52.32 10.98
N GLY A 149 15.32 51.76 9.90
CA GLY A 149 14.95 50.35 9.76
C GLY A 149 13.52 50.03 10.21
N PRO A 150 12.93 48.93 9.72
CA PRO A 150 11.62 48.48 10.16
C PRO A 150 11.64 47.99 11.61
N GLY A 151 10.60 48.29 12.38
CA GLY A 151 10.54 47.95 13.80
C GLY A 151 9.31 48.52 14.52
N MET A 152 9.35 48.53 15.85
CA MET A 152 8.30 49.08 16.71
C MET A 152 8.89 50.11 17.66
N ALA A 153 8.50 51.37 17.50
CA ALA A 153 8.81 52.45 18.44
C ALA A 153 7.82 52.41 19.61
N LEU A 154 8.35 52.45 20.84
CA LEU A 154 7.62 52.47 22.09
C LEU A 154 7.84 53.82 22.76
N LEU A 155 6.80 54.64 22.82
CA LEU A 155 6.81 55.87 23.61
C LEU A 155 6.33 55.53 25.02
N LEU A 156 7.15 55.82 26.02
CA LEU A 156 6.96 55.38 27.39
C LEU A 156 6.78 56.59 28.30
N TRP A 157 5.62 56.71 28.93
CA TRP A 157 5.34 57.67 30.00
C TRP A 157 5.29 56.94 31.34
N ASP A 158 6.29 57.17 32.18
CA ASP A 158 6.47 56.48 33.45
C ASP A 158 6.12 57.38 34.65
N ASN A 159 5.31 56.84 35.55
CA ASN A 159 4.87 57.44 36.80
C ASN A 159 5.27 56.59 38.03
N SER A 160 6.29 55.75 37.89
CA SER A 160 6.84 54.90 38.95
C SER A 160 7.22 55.66 40.22
N PHE A 161 7.63 56.92 40.10
CA PHE A 161 8.06 57.76 41.22
C PHE A 161 6.92 58.41 42.02
N SER A 162 5.66 58.31 41.55
CA SER A 162 4.50 58.83 42.28
C SER A 162 3.77 57.68 42.98
N TRP A 163 3.66 57.73 44.30
CA TRP A 163 2.95 56.69 45.07
C TRP A 163 1.44 56.92 45.19
N LEU A 164 0.98 58.17 45.05
CA LEU A 164 -0.42 58.53 45.33
C LEU A 164 -1.13 59.21 44.14
N ASN A 165 -0.38 59.92 43.29
CA ASN A 165 -0.98 60.78 42.29
C ASN A 165 -1.01 60.09 40.92
N THR A 166 -2.23 59.89 40.41
CA THR A 166 -2.51 59.59 39.00
C THR A 166 -2.30 60.85 38.16
N LYS A 167 -1.68 60.72 36.99
CA LYS A 167 -1.50 61.84 36.04
C LYS A 167 -2.48 61.69 34.89
N GLN A 168 -2.88 62.83 34.32
CA GLN A 168 -3.71 62.86 33.11
C GLN A 168 -2.83 63.37 31.97
N LEU A 169 -2.50 62.47 31.04
CA LEU A 169 -1.66 62.73 29.87
C LEU A 169 -2.53 63.16 28.68
N ALA A 170 -2.15 64.24 28.02
CA ALA A 170 -2.60 64.59 26.69
C ALA A 170 -1.40 64.47 25.74
N TYR A 171 -1.55 63.76 24.62
CA TYR A 171 -0.49 63.59 23.64
C TYR A 171 -1.01 63.71 22.20
N HIS A 172 -0.10 64.08 21.31
CA HIS A 172 -0.26 64.04 19.87
C HIS A 172 1.06 63.58 19.23
N VAL A 173 1.00 62.49 18.48
CA VAL A 173 2.16 61.82 17.88
C VAL A 173 1.90 61.63 16.39
N GLU A 174 2.86 62.00 15.55
CA GLU A 174 2.83 61.84 14.09
C GLU A 174 4.03 61.00 13.63
N LEU A 175 3.79 60.01 12.79
CA LEU A 175 4.82 59.24 12.10
C LEU A 175 4.76 59.54 10.61
N LYS A 176 5.89 59.98 10.06
CA LYS A 176 6.12 60.25 8.65
C LYS A 176 7.06 59.19 8.10
N GLN A 177 6.60 58.31 7.23
CA GLN A 177 7.43 57.21 6.70
C GLN A 177 7.56 57.24 5.16
N GLU A 178 8.66 56.68 4.64
CA GLU A 178 8.89 56.50 3.21
C GLU A 178 7.93 55.43 2.65
N ALA A 179 7.26 55.71 1.53
CA ALA A 179 6.35 54.73 0.91
C ALA A 179 7.15 53.55 0.31
N LEU A 180 6.71 52.32 0.60
CA LEU A 180 7.23 51.11 -0.05
C LEU A 180 6.96 51.18 -1.56
N SER A 181 8.00 51.22 -2.38
CA SER A 181 7.97 51.59 -3.80
C SER A 181 7.48 50.50 -4.76
N LEU A 182 6.40 49.79 -4.45
CA LEU A 182 5.66 48.99 -5.44
C LEU A 182 4.26 49.57 -5.55
N SER A 183 3.95 50.13 -6.72
CA SER A 183 2.60 50.63 -7.00
C SER A 183 1.60 49.50 -6.85
N GLU A 184 0.46 49.74 -6.21
CA GLU A 184 -0.61 48.74 -6.04
C GLU A 184 -1.00 48.09 -7.39
N ALA A 185 -0.86 48.82 -8.49
CA ALA A 185 -1.08 48.32 -9.85
C ALA A 185 -0.10 47.20 -10.24
N GLU A 186 1.18 47.32 -9.88
CA GLU A 186 2.22 46.33 -10.19
C GLU A 186 2.02 45.05 -9.36
N LYS A 187 1.68 45.20 -8.08
CA LYS A 187 1.31 44.06 -7.21
C LYS A 187 0.10 43.31 -7.77
N THR A 188 -0.92 44.06 -8.19
CA THR A 188 -2.12 43.48 -8.82
C THR A 188 -1.79 42.76 -10.11
N GLN A 189 -0.90 43.31 -10.94
CA GLN A 189 -0.47 42.69 -12.18
C GLN A 189 0.32 41.40 -11.94
N LEU A 190 1.27 41.39 -11.00
CA LEU A 190 2.03 40.19 -10.64
C LEU A 190 1.12 39.09 -10.08
N ALA A 191 0.19 39.44 -9.19
CA ALA A 191 -0.80 38.51 -8.66
C ALA A 191 -1.66 37.90 -9.79
N SER A 192 -2.06 38.71 -10.77
CA SER A 192 -2.85 38.24 -11.92
C SER A 192 -2.09 37.23 -12.80
N GLN A 193 -0.80 37.48 -13.07
CA GLN A 193 0.05 36.57 -13.84
C GLN A 193 0.30 35.27 -13.09
N ALA A 194 0.62 35.37 -11.79
CA ALA A 194 0.85 34.21 -10.93
C ALA A 194 -0.42 33.36 -10.74
N ARG A 195 -1.62 33.95 -10.86
CA ARG A 195 -2.89 33.22 -10.89
C ARG A 195 -3.04 32.45 -12.19
N LEU A 196 -2.86 33.12 -13.34
CA LEU A 196 -3.04 32.53 -14.66
C LEU A 196 -2.06 31.36 -14.93
N GLU A 197 -0.81 31.48 -14.46
CA GLU A 197 0.16 30.37 -14.55
C GLU A 197 -0.29 29.15 -13.73
N ARG A 198 -0.84 29.37 -12.53
CA ARG A 198 -1.34 28.29 -11.67
C ARG A 198 -2.60 27.65 -12.23
N GLU A 199 -3.50 28.43 -12.81
CA GLU A 199 -4.69 27.93 -13.52
C GLU A 199 -4.26 26.99 -14.66
N ARG A 200 -3.28 27.39 -15.49
CA ARG A 200 -2.75 26.53 -16.56
C ARG A 200 -2.14 25.23 -16.02
N LYS A 201 -1.38 25.29 -14.93
CA LYS A 201 -0.80 24.10 -14.29
C LYS A 201 -1.88 23.17 -13.73
N LEU A 202 -2.97 23.74 -13.20
CA LEU A 202 -4.12 22.98 -12.72
C LEU A 202 -4.79 22.24 -13.87
N GLU A 203 -5.11 22.91 -14.97
CA GLU A 203 -5.70 22.28 -16.16
C GLU A 203 -4.84 21.14 -16.72
N GLN A 204 -3.52 21.34 -16.81
CA GLN A 204 -2.60 20.28 -17.24
C GLN A 204 -2.61 19.07 -16.30
N THR A 205 -2.66 19.32 -15.00
CA THR A 205 -2.69 18.26 -13.98
C THR A 205 -4.02 17.52 -13.99
N GLU A 206 -5.14 18.21 -14.20
CA GLU A 206 -6.47 17.62 -14.36
C GLU A 206 -6.54 16.75 -15.61
N ALA A 207 -6.01 17.19 -16.75
CA ALA A 207 -5.95 16.36 -17.95
C ALA A 207 -5.14 15.07 -17.76
N VAL A 208 -4.02 15.13 -17.02
CA VAL A 208 -3.24 13.94 -16.65
C VAL A 208 -4.05 13.03 -15.71
N TYR A 209 -4.77 13.61 -14.75
CA TYR A 209 -5.63 12.86 -13.84
C TYR A 209 -6.74 12.10 -14.60
N ASP A 210 -7.43 12.76 -15.53
CA ASP A 210 -8.45 12.13 -16.36
C ASP A 210 -7.88 11.00 -17.22
N GLY A 211 -6.68 11.18 -17.76
CA GLY A 211 -5.95 10.12 -18.48
C GLY A 211 -5.64 8.91 -17.59
N LEU A 212 -5.21 9.13 -16.34
CA LEU A 212 -4.96 8.05 -15.39
C LEU A 212 -6.25 7.36 -14.94
N GLU A 213 -7.33 8.12 -14.74
CA GLU A 213 -8.63 7.57 -14.34
C GLU A 213 -9.21 6.67 -15.44
N THR A 214 -9.13 7.09 -16.70
CA THR A 214 -9.56 6.26 -17.84
C THR A 214 -8.73 4.98 -17.94
N GLN A 215 -7.40 5.06 -17.76
CA GLN A 215 -6.53 3.88 -17.72
C GLN A 215 -6.90 2.92 -16.58
N LEU A 216 -7.19 3.45 -15.40
CA LEU A 216 -7.63 2.66 -14.25
C LEU A 216 -8.93 1.92 -14.56
N GLN A 217 -9.88 2.60 -15.21
CA GLN A 217 -11.14 1.98 -15.64
C GLN A 217 -10.93 0.86 -16.67
N THR A 218 -10.04 1.04 -17.64
CA THR A 218 -9.74 -0.01 -18.64
C THR A 218 -9.05 -1.21 -18.01
N GLU A 219 -8.14 -1.00 -17.07
CA GLU A 219 -7.48 -2.08 -16.34
C GLU A 219 -8.49 -2.84 -15.47
N ASN A 220 -9.41 -2.14 -14.80
CA ASN A 220 -10.49 -2.78 -14.06
C ASN A 220 -11.41 -3.63 -14.94
N GLN A 221 -11.75 -3.17 -16.15
CA GLN A 221 -12.51 -3.96 -17.11
C GLN A 221 -11.75 -5.22 -17.53
N THR A 222 -10.44 -5.10 -17.76
CA THR A 222 -9.55 -6.22 -18.10
C THR A 222 -9.48 -7.24 -16.95
N ILE A 223 -9.32 -6.78 -15.71
CA ILE A 223 -9.33 -7.63 -14.51
C ILE A 223 -10.66 -8.39 -14.40
N ASN A 224 -11.79 -7.72 -14.62
CA ASN A 224 -13.10 -8.35 -14.56
C ASN A 224 -13.28 -9.41 -15.67
N PHE A 225 -12.78 -9.14 -16.87
CA PHE A 225 -12.78 -10.10 -17.96
C PHE A 225 -11.94 -11.35 -17.63
N LEU A 226 -10.73 -11.16 -17.10
CA LEU A 226 -9.87 -12.28 -16.69
C LEU A 226 -10.50 -13.09 -15.55
N HIS A 227 -11.16 -12.44 -14.58
CA HIS A 227 -11.92 -13.15 -13.54
C HIS A 227 -13.02 -14.03 -14.13
N TYR A 228 -13.75 -13.54 -15.13
CA TYR A 228 -14.76 -14.32 -15.82
C TYR A 228 -14.14 -15.54 -16.53
N GLN A 229 -13.04 -15.36 -17.25
CA GLN A 229 -12.33 -16.47 -17.91
C GLN A 229 -11.83 -17.53 -16.93
N ILE A 230 -11.24 -17.11 -15.80
CA ILE A 230 -10.78 -18.05 -14.76
C ILE A 230 -11.95 -18.85 -14.21
N LYS A 231 -13.10 -18.21 -13.97
CA LYS A 231 -14.31 -18.88 -13.47
C LYS A 231 -14.85 -19.91 -14.46
N GLU A 232 -14.85 -19.58 -15.75
CA GLU A 232 -15.28 -20.49 -16.81
C GLU A 232 -14.33 -21.70 -16.92
N LEU A 233 -13.02 -21.48 -16.93
CA LEU A 233 -12.03 -22.57 -16.96
C LEU A 233 -12.12 -23.48 -15.72
N GLN A 234 -12.41 -22.91 -14.55
CA GLN A 234 -12.64 -23.70 -13.33
C GLN A 234 -13.89 -24.59 -13.45
N LEU A 235 -14.95 -24.10 -14.12
CA LEU A 235 -16.16 -24.88 -14.37
C LEU A 235 -15.88 -26.05 -15.33
N GLN A 236 -15.16 -25.79 -16.42
CA GLN A 236 -14.77 -26.83 -17.39
C GLN A 236 -13.86 -27.89 -16.76
N LEU A 237 -12.89 -27.48 -15.94
CA LEU A 237 -12.03 -28.41 -15.21
C LEU A 237 -12.87 -29.33 -14.32
N LYS A 238 -13.84 -28.78 -13.58
CA LYS A 238 -14.73 -29.56 -12.73
C LYS A 238 -15.57 -30.57 -13.53
N GLN A 239 -16.10 -30.16 -14.69
CA GLN A 239 -16.85 -31.07 -15.57
C GLN A 239 -15.99 -32.24 -16.06
N HIS A 240 -14.76 -31.98 -16.49
CA HIS A 240 -13.85 -33.03 -16.92
C HIS A 240 -13.39 -33.95 -15.77
N GLU A 241 -13.27 -33.43 -14.55
CA GLU A 241 -13.02 -34.26 -13.37
C GLU A 241 -14.19 -35.24 -13.11
N GLU A 242 -15.43 -34.75 -13.16
CA GLU A 242 -16.65 -35.57 -13.01
C GLU A 242 -16.76 -36.63 -14.14
N GLU A 243 -16.49 -36.24 -15.39
CA GLU A 243 -16.48 -37.17 -16.54
C GLU A 243 -15.40 -38.25 -16.41
N ARG A 244 -14.19 -37.85 -15.97
CA ARG A 244 -13.08 -38.78 -15.75
C ARG A 244 -13.42 -39.79 -14.65
N GLU A 245 -14.05 -39.34 -13.56
CA GLU A 245 -14.50 -40.23 -12.48
C GLU A 245 -15.53 -41.25 -13.01
N LEU A 246 -16.50 -40.81 -13.80
CA LEU A 246 -17.49 -41.70 -14.44
C LEU A 246 -16.82 -42.73 -15.37
N ILE A 247 -15.84 -42.31 -16.18
CA ILE A 247 -15.09 -43.22 -17.05
C ILE A 247 -14.27 -44.21 -16.21
N ASN A 248 -13.67 -43.75 -15.12
CA ASN A 248 -12.88 -44.60 -14.23
C ASN A 248 -13.75 -45.66 -13.53
N GLU A 249 -14.97 -45.30 -13.09
CA GLU A 249 -15.94 -46.26 -12.57
C GLU A 249 -16.30 -47.33 -13.61
N LYS A 250 -16.61 -46.92 -14.85
CA LYS A 250 -16.88 -47.86 -15.96
C LYS A 250 -15.68 -48.77 -16.24
N ARG A 251 -14.46 -48.22 -16.19
CA ARG A 251 -13.21 -48.99 -16.38
C ARG A 251 -13.11 -50.10 -15.33
N LEU A 252 -13.35 -49.78 -14.05
CA LEU A 252 -13.31 -50.77 -12.96
C LEU A 252 -14.34 -51.88 -13.14
N VAL A 253 -15.56 -51.54 -13.57
CA VAL A 253 -16.59 -52.56 -13.88
C VAL A 253 -16.15 -53.50 -15.00
N VAL A 254 -15.54 -52.97 -16.07
CA VAL A 254 -15.02 -53.79 -17.16
C VAL A 254 -13.80 -54.62 -16.70
N GLU A 255 -12.95 -54.07 -15.85
CA GLU A 255 -11.81 -54.77 -15.25
C GLU A 255 -12.28 -55.98 -14.44
N ASP A 256 -13.30 -55.81 -13.59
CA ASP A 256 -13.94 -56.90 -12.83
C ASP A 256 -14.52 -57.99 -13.77
N GLN A 257 -15.19 -57.59 -14.86
CA GLN A 257 -15.72 -58.53 -15.86
C GLN A 257 -14.62 -59.31 -16.58
N ILE A 258 -13.50 -58.66 -16.92
CA ILE A 258 -12.35 -59.32 -17.53
C ILE A 258 -11.77 -60.34 -16.56
N GLU A 259 -11.61 -59.99 -15.28
CA GLU A 259 -11.14 -60.92 -14.26
C GLU A 259 -12.07 -62.13 -14.14
N GLU A 260 -13.38 -61.92 -14.09
CA GLU A 260 -14.39 -62.99 -14.04
C GLU A 260 -14.27 -63.94 -15.25
N LEU A 261 -14.23 -63.40 -16.47
CA LEU A 261 -14.05 -64.19 -17.69
C LEU A 261 -12.71 -64.95 -17.71
N CYS A 262 -11.64 -64.33 -17.23
CA CYS A 262 -10.34 -64.99 -17.10
C CYS A 262 -10.41 -66.18 -16.13
N TRP A 263 -11.14 -66.05 -15.01
CA TRP A 263 -11.39 -67.15 -14.08
C TRP A 263 -12.20 -68.27 -14.72
N GLU A 264 -13.28 -67.94 -15.45
CA GLU A 264 -14.11 -68.91 -16.17
C GLU A 264 -13.32 -69.68 -17.23
N LEU A 265 -12.56 -68.97 -18.08
CA LEU A 265 -11.72 -69.58 -19.10
C LEU A 265 -10.67 -70.52 -18.49
N ARG A 266 -10.06 -70.13 -17.37
CA ARG A 266 -9.11 -70.99 -16.66
C ARG A 266 -9.79 -72.26 -16.14
N ALA A 267 -10.97 -72.14 -15.54
CA ALA A 267 -11.75 -73.29 -15.06
C ALA A 267 -12.18 -74.23 -16.20
N LEU A 268 -12.63 -73.67 -17.34
CA LEU A 268 -13.00 -74.44 -18.53
C LEU A 268 -11.79 -75.13 -19.17
N SER A 269 -10.64 -74.46 -19.22
CA SER A 269 -9.39 -75.03 -19.75
C SER A 269 -9.00 -76.31 -19.01
N TRP A 270 -9.18 -76.36 -17.67
CA TRP A 270 -8.95 -77.58 -16.89
C TRP A 270 -9.90 -78.71 -17.26
N ARG A 271 -11.16 -78.41 -17.59
CA ARG A 271 -12.15 -79.41 -18.01
C ARG A 271 -11.90 -79.94 -19.43
N CYS A 272 -11.25 -79.15 -20.28
CA CYS A 272 -10.96 -79.53 -21.67
C CYS A 272 -9.72 -80.43 -21.82
N LEU A 273 -8.94 -80.64 -20.76
CA LEU A 273 -7.80 -81.56 -20.80
C LEU A 273 -8.30 -83.02 -20.91
N ASP A 274 -7.76 -83.77 -21.86
CA ASP A 274 -8.05 -85.20 -21.96
C ASP A 274 -7.49 -85.95 -20.75
N GLN A 275 -8.11 -87.08 -20.43
CA GLN A 275 -7.77 -87.85 -19.23
C GLN A 275 -6.30 -88.30 -19.23
N THR A 276 -5.71 -88.56 -20.40
CA THR A 276 -4.28 -88.91 -20.53
C THR A 276 -3.37 -87.74 -20.17
N SER A 277 -3.69 -86.53 -20.64
CA SER A 277 -2.95 -85.32 -20.29
C SER A 277 -3.08 -84.98 -18.81
N LEU A 278 -4.27 -85.15 -18.23
CA LEU A 278 -4.47 -84.96 -16.78
C LEU A 278 -3.61 -85.94 -15.97
N TYR A 279 -3.61 -87.23 -16.31
CA TYR A 279 -2.77 -88.21 -15.62
C TYR A 279 -1.29 -87.86 -15.72
N ARG A 280 -0.81 -87.47 -16.92
CA ARG A 280 0.59 -87.04 -17.09
C ARG A 280 0.93 -85.82 -16.25
N ILE A 281 0.04 -84.83 -16.17
CA ILE A 281 0.25 -83.65 -15.31
C ILE A 281 0.29 -84.06 -13.84
N PHE A 282 -0.60 -84.96 -13.41
CA PHE A 282 -0.63 -85.45 -12.03
C PHE A 282 0.58 -86.33 -11.68
N ASP A 283 1.16 -87.06 -12.63
CA ASP A 283 2.36 -87.88 -12.42
C ASP A 283 3.61 -87.03 -12.10
N PHE A 284 3.64 -85.76 -12.53
CA PHE A 284 4.72 -84.82 -12.19
C PHE A 284 4.54 -84.14 -10.83
N LEU A 285 3.38 -84.28 -10.20
CA LEU A 285 3.09 -83.66 -8.91
C LEU A 285 3.45 -84.63 -7.77
N SER A 286 4.03 -84.10 -6.69
CA SER A 286 4.27 -84.91 -5.51
C SER A 286 2.95 -85.29 -4.84
N LYS A 287 2.96 -86.32 -3.99
CA LYS A 287 1.74 -86.74 -3.24
C LYS A 287 1.17 -85.60 -2.39
N GLU A 288 2.01 -84.70 -1.90
CA GLU A 288 1.61 -83.52 -1.12
C GLU A 288 0.90 -82.49 -2.01
N ASP A 289 1.39 -82.31 -3.24
CA ASP A 289 0.82 -81.38 -4.23
C ASP A 289 -0.52 -81.90 -4.75
N LEU A 290 -0.64 -83.21 -4.95
CA LEU A 290 -1.89 -83.87 -5.32
C LEU A 290 -2.96 -83.67 -4.23
N LEU A 291 -2.60 -83.83 -2.95
CA LEU A 291 -3.52 -83.58 -1.84
C LEU A 291 -3.94 -82.10 -1.76
N ALA A 292 -3.01 -81.17 -1.95
CA ALA A 292 -3.31 -79.74 -2.01
C ALA A 292 -4.26 -79.42 -3.17
N CYS A 293 -4.02 -80.00 -4.35
CA CYS A 293 -4.87 -79.80 -5.53
C CYS A 293 -6.29 -80.35 -5.31
N VAL A 294 -6.41 -81.55 -4.75
CA VAL A 294 -7.70 -82.17 -4.42
C VAL A 294 -8.45 -81.35 -3.36
N LEU A 295 -7.78 -80.84 -2.33
CA LEU A 295 -8.39 -80.00 -1.29
C LEU A 295 -8.88 -78.65 -1.85
N CYS A 296 -8.13 -78.03 -2.77
CA CYS A 296 -8.56 -76.82 -3.47
C CYS A 296 -9.80 -77.11 -4.36
N CYS A 297 -9.80 -78.20 -5.11
CA CYS A 297 -10.94 -78.61 -5.95
C CYS A 297 -12.19 -79.00 -5.14
N HIS A 298 -12.02 -79.60 -3.95
CA HIS A 298 -13.15 -80.03 -3.12
C HIS A 298 -13.86 -78.88 -2.42
N ASN A 299 -13.15 -77.78 -2.12
CA ASN A 299 -13.75 -76.53 -1.62
C ASN A 299 -14.48 -75.75 -2.72
N LEU A 300 -14.00 -75.81 -3.97
CA LEU A 300 -14.66 -75.24 -5.15
C LEU A 300 -16.06 -75.85 -5.40
N GLY A 301 -16.23 -77.16 -5.20
CA GLY A 301 -17.52 -77.84 -5.36
C GLY A 301 -18.57 -77.50 -4.28
N ARG A 302 -18.17 -76.96 -3.11
CA ARG A 302 -19.09 -76.60 -2.02
C ARG A 302 -19.64 -75.17 -2.10
N CYS A 303 -19.00 -74.27 -2.84
CA CYS A 303 -19.47 -72.88 -2.98
C CYS A 303 -20.69 -72.71 -3.90
N GLN A 304 -20.98 -73.66 -4.79
CA GLN A 304 -22.17 -73.57 -5.67
C GLN A 304 -23.50 -73.94 -4.98
N ALA A 305 -23.50 -74.55 -3.79
CA ALA A 305 -24.72 -75.13 -3.22
C ALA A 305 -25.40 -74.30 -2.12
N LYS A 306 -24.85 -73.15 -1.70
CA LYS A 306 -25.41 -72.36 -0.58
C LYS A 306 -25.24 -70.85 -0.75
N SER A 307 -26.06 -70.21 -1.60
CA SER A 307 -26.75 -68.93 -1.33
C SER A 307 -27.31 -68.31 -2.61
N GLY A 308 -28.64 -68.28 -2.73
CA GLY A 308 -29.33 -67.45 -3.72
C GLY A 308 -29.32 -65.99 -3.29
N THR A 309 -28.19 -65.32 -3.46
CA THR A 309 -28.04 -63.86 -3.60
C THR A 309 -26.58 -63.64 -4.02
N ILE A 310 -26.39 -63.33 -5.30
CA ILE A 310 -25.09 -63.00 -5.88
C ILE A 310 -24.81 -61.53 -5.55
N THR A 311 -24.32 -61.28 -4.35
CA THR A 311 -23.50 -60.10 -4.05
C THR A 311 -22.55 -60.50 -2.92
N ASP A 312 -21.25 -60.42 -3.22
CA ASP A 312 -20.14 -60.59 -2.28
C ASP A 312 -19.67 -62.04 -2.00
N VAL A 313 -19.16 -62.70 -3.04
CA VAL A 313 -18.10 -63.70 -2.87
C VAL A 313 -16.76 -63.04 -3.16
N ARG A 314 -16.36 -62.08 -2.32
CA ARG A 314 -14.93 -61.74 -2.17
C ARG A 314 -14.25 -62.94 -1.51
N PHE A 315 -13.88 -63.92 -2.32
CA PHE A 315 -12.96 -64.96 -1.93
C PHE A 315 -11.65 -64.26 -1.53
N LYS A 316 -11.33 -64.25 -0.23
CA LYS A 316 -10.14 -63.59 0.30
C LYS A 316 -8.91 -64.18 -0.39
N ALA A 317 -8.32 -63.41 -1.31
CA ALA A 317 -6.95 -63.63 -1.81
C ALA A 317 -5.91 -63.73 -0.66
N ARG A 318 -6.29 -63.36 0.58
CA ARG A 318 -5.52 -63.61 1.80
C ARG A 318 -5.30 -65.11 2.12
N GLU A 319 -6.12 -66.05 1.64
CA GLU A 319 -5.89 -67.48 1.91
C GLU A 319 -4.96 -68.16 0.89
N LEU A 320 -4.79 -67.59 -0.32
CA LEU A 320 -3.74 -68.03 -1.25
C LEU A 320 -2.32 -67.67 -0.77
N LYS A 321 -2.18 -66.77 0.21
CA LYS A 321 -0.88 -66.50 0.86
C LYS A 321 -0.39 -67.65 1.75
N LEU A 322 -1.23 -68.66 2.03
CA LEU A 322 -0.86 -69.84 2.81
C LEU A 322 -0.38 -71.02 1.94
N LEU A 323 -0.54 -70.93 0.61
CA LEU A 323 0.09 -71.89 -0.31
C LEU A 323 1.56 -71.50 -0.48
N ASN A 324 2.44 -72.44 -0.18
CA ASN A 324 3.89 -72.29 -0.24
C ASN A 324 4.28 -71.67 -1.60
N GLY A 325 4.93 -70.50 -1.58
CA GLY A 325 5.27 -69.71 -2.78
C GLY A 325 5.89 -70.51 -3.95
N PRO A 326 6.71 -71.55 -3.73
CA PRO A 326 7.27 -72.35 -4.81
C PRO A 326 6.24 -73.17 -5.60
N LEU A 327 5.13 -73.58 -4.97
CA LEU A 327 4.14 -74.46 -5.61
C LEU A 327 3.21 -73.70 -6.54
N LEU A 328 2.70 -72.56 -6.07
CA LEU A 328 1.91 -71.64 -6.90
C LEU A 328 2.72 -71.14 -8.09
N LEU A 329 4.03 -70.91 -7.91
CA LEU A 329 4.93 -70.51 -8.98
C LEU A 329 5.14 -71.64 -10.00
N LYS A 330 5.36 -72.89 -9.57
CA LYS A 330 5.50 -74.04 -10.49
C LYS A 330 4.21 -74.31 -11.28
N ILE A 331 3.05 -74.25 -10.63
CA ILE A 331 1.75 -74.43 -11.29
C ILE A 331 1.47 -73.25 -12.25
N ALA A 332 1.80 -72.02 -11.86
CA ALA A 332 1.67 -70.85 -12.73
C ALA A 332 2.59 -70.94 -13.95
N ILE A 333 3.84 -71.37 -13.79
CA ILE A 333 4.79 -71.57 -14.91
C ILE A 333 4.29 -72.66 -15.86
N LEU A 334 3.80 -73.80 -15.35
CA LEU A 334 3.23 -74.87 -16.17
C LEU A 334 1.99 -74.39 -16.95
N LEU A 335 1.09 -73.64 -16.30
CA LEU A 335 -0.08 -73.06 -16.96
C LEU A 335 0.31 -71.99 -17.99
N GLN A 336 1.29 -71.15 -17.71
CA GLN A 336 1.79 -70.12 -18.63
C GLN A 336 2.38 -70.78 -19.88
N VAL A 337 3.21 -71.81 -19.73
CA VAL A 337 3.82 -72.56 -20.85
C VAL A 337 2.74 -73.25 -21.70
N MET A 338 1.72 -73.85 -21.08
CA MET A 338 0.61 -74.48 -21.78
C MET A 338 -0.26 -73.46 -22.53
N LEU A 339 -0.58 -72.32 -21.93
CA LEU A 339 -1.36 -71.25 -22.58
C LEU A 339 -0.59 -70.55 -23.71
N SER A 340 0.72 -70.31 -23.54
CA SER A 340 1.58 -69.75 -24.59
C SER A 340 1.75 -70.69 -25.79
N SER A 341 1.64 -72.01 -25.60
CA SER A 341 1.66 -72.97 -26.71
C SER A 341 0.36 -72.98 -27.54
N HIS A 342 -0.76 -72.51 -26.99
CA HIS A 342 -2.05 -72.39 -27.69
C HIS A 342 -2.25 -71.04 -28.39
N SER A 343 -1.56 -69.97 -27.98
CA SER A 343 -1.71 -68.60 -28.52
C SER A 343 -0.90 -68.29 -29.80
N ARG A 344 -0.43 -69.31 -30.53
CA ARG A 344 0.37 -69.13 -31.77
C ARG A 344 -0.41 -68.62 -33.00
N GLN A 345 -1.60 -68.05 -32.83
CA GLN A 345 -2.44 -67.58 -33.95
C GLN A 345 -2.85 -66.10 -33.93
N SER A 346 -2.28 -65.25 -33.06
CA SER A 346 -2.50 -63.80 -33.16
C SER A 346 -1.20 -63.00 -33.10
N HIS A 347 -0.66 -62.67 -34.26
CA HIS A 347 0.55 -61.88 -34.44
C HIS A 347 0.22 -60.38 -34.43
N ARG A 348 0.31 -59.70 -33.27
CA ARG A 348 0.81 -58.30 -33.22
C ARG A 348 1.07 -57.69 -31.83
N VAL A 349 0.67 -58.31 -30.71
CA VAL A 349 0.87 -57.75 -29.35
C VAL A 349 1.90 -58.55 -28.52
N ASN A 350 2.72 -59.38 -29.17
CA ASN A 350 3.52 -60.41 -28.49
C ASN A 350 5.00 -60.07 -28.24
N GLY A 351 5.49 -58.88 -28.61
CA GLY A 351 6.90 -58.50 -28.39
C GLY A 351 7.22 -58.24 -26.91
N GLU A 352 6.58 -57.23 -26.33
CA GLU A 352 6.86 -56.77 -24.96
C GLU A 352 6.45 -57.79 -23.88
N ARG A 353 5.41 -58.59 -24.14
CA ARG A 353 4.94 -59.63 -23.21
C ARG A 353 5.89 -60.83 -23.13
N LEU A 354 6.64 -61.11 -24.19
CA LEU A 354 7.61 -62.21 -24.20
C LEU A 354 8.90 -61.81 -23.46
N GLU A 355 9.33 -60.55 -23.59
CA GLU A 355 10.48 -60.01 -22.86
C GLU A 355 10.23 -59.98 -21.36
N ILE A 356 9.07 -59.51 -20.90
CA ILE A 356 8.71 -59.52 -19.47
C ILE A 356 8.63 -60.97 -18.93
N ALA A 357 8.11 -61.91 -19.70
CA ALA A 357 8.07 -63.32 -19.30
C ALA A 357 9.47 -63.96 -19.24
N GLN A 358 10.38 -63.59 -20.15
CA GLN A 358 11.77 -64.04 -20.14
C GLN A 358 12.57 -63.41 -18.99
N GLU A 359 12.34 -62.14 -18.67
CA GLU A 359 12.99 -61.44 -17.56
C GLU A 359 12.54 -61.99 -16.19
N ILE A 360 11.26 -62.29 -16.04
CA ILE A 360 10.73 -62.97 -14.85
C ILE A 360 11.32 -64.39 -14.72
N LEU A 361 11.45 -65.13 -15.82
CA LEU A 361 12.08 -66.46 -15.82
C LEU A 361 13.59 -66.41 -15.48
N MET A 362 14.30 -65.37 -15.90
CA MET A 362 15.72 -65.19 -15.60
C MET A 362 15.93 -64.83 -14.12
N ASN A 363 15.15 -63.88 -13.59
CA ASN A 363 15.22 -63.49 -12.17
C ASN A 363 14.82 -64.63 -11.21
N LEU A 364 13.94 -65.54 -11.64
CA LEU A 364 13.55 -66.73 -10.87
C LEU A 364 14.56 -67.88 -10.96
N ARG A 365 15.52 -67.84 -11.87
CA ARG A 365 16.59 -68.83 -11.97
C ARG A 365 17.76 -68.51 -11.02
N GLU A 366 17.86 -67.26 -10.60
CA GLU A 366 18.89 -66.77 -9.68
C GLU A 366 18.46 -66.78 -8.20
N MET A 367 17.17 -67.01 -7.93
CA MET A 367 16.60 -67.27 -6.59
C MET A 367 16.39 -68.77 -6.36
#